data_AF-A0A7X9GRJ5-F1
#
_entry.id   AF-A0A7X9GRJ5-F1
#
_cell.length_a   1.000
_cell.length_b   1.000
_cell.length_c   1.000
_cell.angle_alpha   90.00
_cell.angle_beta   90.00
_cell.angle_gamma   90.00
#
_symmetry.space_group_name_H-M   'P 1'
#
loop_
_entity.id
_entity.type
_entity.pdbx_description
1 polymer ?
#
loop_
_entity_poly.entity_id
_entity_poly.type
_entity_poly.pdbx_seq_one_letter_code
_entity_poly.pdbx_strand_id
1 'polypeptide(L)'
;MFTEIKGKEIAIMANVIKNGYVDEDGEMVEGKSLEETLETMELIDDLLVIMKSKSLLNKKQGLKRLLSGRIEMSLKNSSIVSGSSNLQLRDI
;
A
#
# COMPACT_ATOMS: atom_id res chain seq x y z
N MET A 1 -7.18 -5.65 -2.18
CA MET A 1 -7.86 -5.06 -1.00
C MET A 1 -7.19 -5.72 0.20
N PHE A 2 -6.44 -4.97 1.02
CA PHE A 2 -5.88 -5.57 2.24
C PHE A 2 -6.99 -5.56 3.28
N THR A 3 -7.59 -6.73 3.49
CA THR A 3 -8.51 -6.96 4.59
C THR A 3 -7.72 -6.80 5.88
N GLU A 4 -8.20 -5.90 6.73
CA GLU A 4 -7.72 -5.74 8.10
C GLU A 4 -7.80 -7.12 8.78
N ILE A 5 -6.65 -7.69 9.15
CA ILE A 5 -6.63 -8.95 9.89
C ILE A 5 -7.34 -8.68 11.21
N LYS A 6 -8.50 -9.28 11.40
CA LYS A 6 -9.32 -9.05 12.60
C LYS A 6 -8.59 -9.70 13.77
N GLY A 7 -8.68 -9.14 14.97
CA GLY A 7 -8.02 -9.73 16.16
C GLY A 7 -8.36 -11.21 16.41
N LYS A 8 -9.49 -11.70 15.89
CA LYS A 8 -9.86 -13.12 15.88
C LYS A 8 -8.93 -14.00 15.02
N GLU A 9 -8.47 -13.51 13.87
CA GLU A 9 -7.58 -14.24 12.95
C GLU A 9 -6.17 -14.37 13.54
N ILE A 10 -5.68 -13.35 14.24
CA ILE A 10 -4.40 -13.40 14.97
C ILE A 10 -4.47 -14.44 16.09
N ALA A 11 -5.57 -14.49 16.86
CA ALA A 11 -5.75 -15.48 17.91
C ALA A 11 -5.78 -16.92 17.36
N ILE A 12 -6.37 -17.13 16.19
CA ILE A 12 -6.36 -18.43 15.50
C ILE A 12 -4.92 -18.77 15.07
N MET A 13 -4.17 -17.85 14.47
CA MET A 13 -2.78 -18.07 14.09
C MET A 13 -1.90 -18.44 15.29
N ALA A 14 -2.03 -17.73 16.41
CA ALA A 14 -1.30 -18.06 17.63
C ALA A 14 -1.63 -19.48 18.13
N ASN A 15 -2.90 -19.87 18.06
CA ASN A 15 -3.32 -21.21 18.46
C ASN A 15 -2.81 -22.31 17.51
N VAL A 16 -2.76 -22.03 16.21
CA VAL A 16 -2.21 -22.95 15.21
C VAL A 16 -0.70 -23.12 15.40
N ILE A 17 0.05 -22.03 15.59
CA ILE A 17 1.50 -22.09 15.83
C ILE A 17 1.84 -22.81 17.13
N LYS A 18 1.06 -22.58 18.19
CA LYS A 18 1.27 -23.23 19.48
C LYS A 18 1.01 -24.74 19.45
N ASN A 19 -0.04 -25.18 18.74
CA ASN A 19 -0.45 -26.58 18.75
C ASN A 19 0.12 -27.40 17.57
N GLY A 20 0.78 -26.75 16.63
CA GLY A 20 1.27 -27.37 15.40
C GLY A 20 0.19 -27.47 14.33
N TYR A 21 0.63 -27.73 13.10
CA TYR A 21 -0.23 -27.81 11.93
C TYR A 21 0.37 -28.72 10.87
N VAL A 22 -0.46 -29.18 9.93
CA VAL A 22 0.01 -29.85 8.72
C VAL A 22 0.24 -28.80 7.65
N ASP A 23 1.43 -28.78 7.06
CA ASP A 23 1.77 -27.81 6.02
C ASP A 23 1.19 -28.18 4.64
N GLU A 24 1.52 -27.36 3.63
CA GLU A 24 1.02 -27.55 2.25
C GLU A 24 1.57 -28.81 1.59
N ASP A 25 2.70 -29.33 2.08
CA ASP A 25 3.34 -30.54 1.59
C ASP A 25 2.82 -31.81 2.31
N GLY A 26 1.96 -31.63 3.31
CA GLY A 26 1.37 -32.71 4.10
C GLY A 26 2.22 -33.13 5.30
N GLU A 27 3.29 -32.40 5.61
CA GLU A 27 4.20 -32.69 6.71
C GLU A 27 3.68 -32.07 8.02
N MET A 28 3.89 -32.78 9.13
CA MET A 28 3.49 -32.28 10.45
C MET A 28 4.54 -31.31 10.98
N VAL A 29 4.14 -30.05 11.15
CA VAL A 29 4.93 -29.03 11.82
C VAL A 29 4.57 -29.01 13.29
N GLU A 30 5.52 -29.39 14.15
CA GLU A 30 5.31 -29.41 15.60
C GLU A 30 4.99 -28.02 16.16
N GLY A 31 4.17 -28.02 17.22
CA GLY A 31 3.79 -26.80 17.92
C GLY A 31 4.98 -26.16 18.64
N LYS A 32 4.97 -24.83 18.69
CA LYS A 32 6.00 -24.05 19.38
C LYS A 32 5.65 -23.81 20.85
N SER A 33 6.67 -23.50 21.65
CA SER A 33 6.47 -23.03 23.02
C SER A 33 5.70 -21.69 23.04
N LEU A 34 5.15 -21.34 24.20
CA LEU A 34 4.43 -20.08 24.35
C LEU A 34 5.33 -18.86 24.04
N GLU A 35 6.58 -18.90 24.47
CA GLU A 35 7.57 -17.83 24.26
C GLU A 35 7.87 -17.65 22.77
N GLU A 36 8.22 -18.74 22.07
CA GLU A 36 8.46 -18.71 20.62
C GLU A 36 7.21 -18.31 19.81
N THR A 37 6.01 -18.66 20.32
CA THR A 37 4.75 -18.25 19.70
C THR A 37 4.56 -16.74 19.84
N LEU A 38 4.85 -16.16 21.01
CA LEU A 38 4.75 -14.72 21.25
C LEU A 38 5.76 -13.94 20.38
N GLU A 39 7.02 -14.39 20.32
CA GLU A 39 8.03 -13.80 19.43
C GLU A 39 7.61 -13.86 17.96
N THR A 40 7.05 -14.99 17.53
CA THR A 40 6.52 -15.14 16.17
C THR A 40 5.35 -14.18 15.92
N MET A 41 4.48 -13.94 16.91
CA MET A 41 3.37 -13.00 16.79
C MET A 41 3.83 -11.54 16.71
N GLU A 42 4.85 -11.16 17.50
CA GLU A 42 5.43 -9.81 17.44
C GLU A 42 6.02 -9.53 16.05
N LEU A 43 6.75 -10.49 15.49
CA LEU A 43 7.29 -10.37 14.12
C LEU A 43 6.19 -10.25 13.07
N ILE A 44 5.08 -10.99 13.23
CA ILE A 44 3.92 -10.88 12.34
C ILE A 44 3.29 -9.49 12.43
N ASP A 45 3.14 -8.92 13.63
CA ASP A 45 2.60 -7.57 13.81
C ASP A 45 3.47 -6.51 13.13
N ASP A 46 4.79 -6.58 13.32
CA ASP A 46 5.76 -5.70 12.65
C ASP A 46 5.64 -5.78 11.12
N LEU A 47 5.52 -6.98 10.57
CA LEU A 47 5.33 -7.18 9.12
C LEU A 47 4.03 -6.56 8.63
N LEU A 48 2.93 -6.65 9.40
CA LEU A 48 1.65 -6.03 9.04
C LEU A 48 1.75 -4.50 9.03
N VAL A 49 2.46 -3.91 9.99
CA VAL A 49 2.73 -2.46 10.04
C VAL A 49 3.56 -2.02 8.83
N ILE A 50 4.59 -2.77 8.48
CA ILE A 50 5.43 -2.51 7.29
C ILE A 50 4.60 -2.59 6.01
N MET A 51 3.76 -3.62 5.86
CA MET A 51 2.89 -3.79 4.69
C MET A 51 1.90 -2.63 4.54
N LYS A 52 1.29 -2.19 5.65
CA LYS A 52 0.41 -1.02 5.67
C LYS A 52 1.16 0.25 5.25
N SER A 53 2.36 0.46 5.79
CA SER A 53 3.23 1.59 5.45
C SER A 53 3.61 1.59 3.96
N LYS A 54 3.98 0.44 3.39
CA LYS A 54 4.24 0.28 1.95
C LYS A 54 3.02 0.62 1.10
N SER A 55 1.83 0.18 1.50
CA SER A 55 0.58 0.52 0.81
C SER A 55 0.31 2.04 0.79
N LEU A 56 0.53 2.72 1.91
CA LEU A 56 0.39 4.17 2.01
C LEU A 56 1.42 4.91 1.13
N LEU A 57 2.66 4.44 1.10
CA LEU A 57 3.70 4.99 0.22
C LEU A 57 3.31 4.87 -1.25
N ASN A 58 2.80 3.71 -1.68
CA ASN A 58 2.33 3.50 -3.05
C ASN A 58 1.17 4.45 -3.41
N LYS A 59 0.19 4.62 -2.51
CA LYS A 59 -0.90 5.59 -2.69
C LYS A 59 -0.37 7.02 -2.84
N LYS A 60 0.59 7.42 -1.99
CA LYS A 60 1.23 8.73 -2.06
C LYS A 60 1.96 8.96 -3.40
N GLN A 61 2.69 7.96 -3.89
CA GLN A 61 3.35 8.04 -5.20
C GLN A 61 2.36 8.17 -6.35
N GLY A 62 1.25 7.42 -6.32
CA GLY A 62 0.16 7.54 -7.29
C GLY A 62 -0.44 8.96 -7.31
N LEU A 63 -0.72 9.52 -6.13
CA LEU A 63 -1.21 10.90 -5.99
C LEU A 63 -0.22 11.93 -6.54
N LYS A 64 1.08 11.79 -6.22
CA LYS A 64 2.13 12.68 -6.76
C LYS A 64 2.14 12.64 -8.29
N ARG A 65 2.08 11.45 -8.90
CA ARG A 65 2.08 11.30 -10.36
C ARG A 65 0.85 11.97 -11.00
N LEU A 66 -0.33 11.80 -10.41
CA LEU A 66 -1.56 12.45 -10.88
C LEU A 66 -1.46 13.98 -10.80
N LEU A 67 -0.93 14.52 -9.69
CA LEU A 67 -0.73 15.96 -9.52
C LEU A 67 0.27 16.51 -10.53
N SER A 68 1.41 15.85 -10.72
CA SER A 68 2.41 16.25 -11.73
C SER A 68 1.82 16.30 -13.13
N GLY A 69 1.06 15.28 -13.53
CA GLY A 69 0.38 15.27 -14.84
C GLY A 69 -0.63 16.42 -15.01
N ARG A 70 -1.39 16.74 -13.95
CA ARG A 70 -2.33 17.88 -13.97
C ARG A 70 -1.61 19.23 -14.07
N ILE A 71 -0.51 19.40 -13.35
CA ILE A 71 0.30 20.63 -13.41
C ILE A 71 0.88 20.82 -14.82
N GLU A 72 1.45 19.77 -15.41
CA GLU A 72 1.98 19.82 -16.79
C GLU A 72 0.90 20.19 -17.81
N MET A 73 -0.30 19.61 -17.70
CA MET A 73 -1.43 19.98 -18.56
C MET A 73 -1.84 21.45 -18.38
N SER A 74 -1.91 21.93 -17.14
CA SER A 74 -2.27 23.33 -16.87
C SER A 74 -1.25 24.29 -17.49
N LEU A 75 0.04 23.99 -17.36
CA LEU A 75 1.11 24.81 -17.92
C LEU A 75 1.07 24.85 -19.45
N LYS A 76 0.81 23.70 -20.11
CA LYS A 76 0.63 23.62 -21.56
C LYS A 76 -0.60 24.40 -22.04
N ASN A 77 -1.70 24.37 -21.29
CA ASN A 77 -2.89 25.13 -21.64
C ASN A 77 -2.67 26.64 -21.48
N SER A 78 -1.90 27.08 -20.48
CA SER A 78 -1.60 28.51 -20.28
C SER A 78 -0.69 29.10 -21.37
N SER A 79 0.24 28.34 -21.94
CA SER A 79 1.11 28.83 -23.02
C SER A 79 0.39 28.99 -24.36
N ILE A 80 -0.64 28.16 -24.61
CA ILE A 80 -1.49 28.29 -25.80
C ILE A 80 -2.35 29.57 -25.71
N VAL A 81 -2.88 29.89 -24.53
CA VAL A 81 -3.71 31.10 -24.32
C VAL A 81 -2.90 32.40 -24.44
N SER A 82 -1.61 32.41 -24.07
CA SER A 82 -0.75 33.59 -24.25
C SER A 82 -0.34 33.86 -25.71
N GLY A 83 -0.50 32.90 -26.62
CA GLY A 83 -0.11 33.02 -28.03
C GLY A 83 -1.19 33.57 -28.97
N SER A 84 -2.44 33.71 -28.50
CA SER A 84 -3.59 34.03 -29.35
C SER A 84 -4.01 35.50 -29.36
N SER A 85 -3.29 36.40 -28.69
CA SER A 85 -3.72 37.81 -28.53
C SER A 85 -3.14 38.80 -29.55
N ASN A 86 -2.61 38.35 -30.69
CA ASN A 86 -1.91 39.25 -31.62
C ASN A 86 -2.31 39.13 -33.11
N LEU A 87 -3.51 38.63 -33.39
CA LEU A 87 -4.03 38.63 -34.76
C LEU A 87 -5.34 39.44 -34.83
N GLN A 88 -5.32 40.40 -35.77
CA GLN A 88 -6.48 41.11 -36.33
C GLN A 88 -6.97 42.35 -35.58
N LEU A 89 -6.21 43.44 -35.66
CA LEU A 89 -6.70 44.83 -35.70
C LEU A 89 -5.71 45.66 -36.54
N ARG A 90 -5.57 45.29 -37.82
CA ARG A 90 -5.07 46.17 -38.87
C ARG A 90 -6.11 46.09 -39.98
N ASP A 91 -6.56 47.25 -40.43
CA ASP A 91 -7.64 47.51 -41.39
C ASP A 91 -8.99 47.91 -40.74
N ILE A 92 -9.01 49.04 -40.02
CA ILE A 92 -10.10 50.04 -40.06
C ILE A 92 -9.46 51.43 -40.07
#